data_AF-A0A7C0U8L7-F1
#
_entry.id   AF-A0A7C0U8L7-F1
#
_cell.length_a   1.000
_cell.length_b   1.000
_cell.length_c   1.000
_cell.angle_alpha   90.00
_cell.angle_beta   90.00
_cell.angle_gamma   90.00
#
_symmetry.space_group_name_H-M   'P 1'
#
loop_
_entity.id
_entity.type
_entity.pdbx_description
1 polymer ?
#
loop_
_entity_poly.entity_id
_entity_poly.type
_entity_poly.pdbx_seq_one_letter_code
_entity_poly.pdbx_strand_id
1 'polypeptide(L)' 'MMVDLRNLQTMLDKFERERGWNRFPASLVFAHLIEELGEISRYITVEEGYKIVGLGHEAPDRRSLGREFAQVFSLFIQL' A
#
# COMPACT_ATOMS: atom_id res chain seq x y z
N MET A 1 -11.18 -18.87 -10.60
CA MET A 1 -10.08 -18.34 -11.43
C MET A 1 -8.83 -18.38 -10.59
N MET A 2 -7.77 -19.04 -11.05
CA MET A 2 -6.52 -19.12 -10.30
C MET A 2 -5.84 -17.74 -10.35
N VAL A 3 -5.48 -17.21 -9.18
CA VAL A 3 -4.75 -15.94 -9.08
C VAL A 3 -3.32 -16.22 -9.54
N ASP A 4 -2.98 -15.78 -10.74
CA ASP A 4 -1.60 -15.71 -11.22
C ASP A 4 -1.21 -14.25 -11.41
N LEU A 5 0.11 -13.98 -11.41
CA LEU A 5 0.65 -12.63 -11.45
C LEU A 5 0.23 -11.87 -12.72
N ARG A 6 0.10 -12.56 -13.86
CA ARG A 6 -0.28 -11.94 -15.14
C ARG A 6 -1.75 -11.51 -15.12
N ASN A 7 -2.63 -12.33 -14.55
CA ASN A 7 -4.04 -11.98 -14.37
C ASN A 7 -4.18 -10.79 -13.42
N LEU A 8 -3.37 -10.74 -12.35
CA LEU A 8 -3.34 -9.61 -11.42
C LEU A 8 -2.88 -8.31 -12.10
N GLN A 9 -1.78 -8.36 -12.85
CA GLN A 9 -1.28 -7.23 -13.65
C GLN A 9 -2.33 -6.71 -14.63
N THR A 10 -2.99 -7.60 -15.36
CA THR A 10 -4.04 -7.23 -16.33
C THR A 10 -5.24 -6.58 -15.64
N MET A 11 -5.66 -7.13 -14.50
CA MET A 11 -6.75 -6.58 -13.70
C MET A 11 -6.41 -5.19 -13.14
N LEU A 12 -5.19 -5.00 -12.64
CA LEU A 12 -4.74 -3.72 -12.09
C LEU A 12 -4.56 -2.66 -13.17
N ASP A 13 -3.96 -2.97 -14.33
CA ASP A 13 -3.84 -2.02 -15.45
C ASP A 13 -5.23 -1.52 -15.90
N LYS A 14 -6.22 -2.42 -16.01
CA LYS A 14 -7.60 -2.02 -16.31
C LYS A 14 -8.18 -1.10 -15.24
N PHE A 15 -8.03 -1.47 -13.97
CA PHE A 15 -8.52 -0.70 -12.83
C PHE A 15 -7.92 0.71 -12.77
N GLU A 16 -6.63 0.84 -13.07
CA GLU A 16 -5.91 2.11 -13.09
C GLU A 16 -6.33 3.00 -14.25
N ARG A 17 -6.48 2.42 -15.45
CA ARG A 17 -6.93 3.17 -16.64
C ARG A 17 -8.35 3.70 -16.48
N GLU A 18 -9.25 2.91 -15.90
CA GLU A 18 -10.62 3.35 -15.60
C GLU A 18 -10.66 4.56 -14.65
N ARG A 19 -9.64 4.72 -13.79
CA ARG A 19 -9.50 5.86 -12.86
C ARG A 19 -8.56 6.95 -13.37
N GLY A 20 -7.95 6.76 -14.54
CA GLY A 20 -6.93 7.64 -15.10
C GLY A 20 -5.66 7.71 -14.27
N TRP A 21 -5.35 6.70 -13.46
CA TRP A 21 -4.15 6.66 -12.60
C TRP A 21 -2.90 6.27 -13.38
N ASN A 22 -3.06 5.63 -14.54
CA ASN A 22 -1.97 5.32 -15.47
C ASN A 22 -1.27 6.57 -16.07
N ARG A 23 -1.74 7.79 -15.74
CA ARG A 23 -1.13 9.06 -16.17
C ARG A 23 0.00 9.52 -15.25
N PHE A 24 0.11 8.96 -14.06
CA PHE A 24 1.14 9.36 -13.11
C PHE A 24 2.49 8.74 -13.51
N PRO A 25 3.60 9.51 -13.51
CA PRO A 25 4.91 8.98 -13.82
C PRO A 25 5.36 7.99 -12.74
N ALA A 26 6.17 7.00 -13.14
CA ALA A 26 6.69 5.96 -12.24
C ALA A 26 7.40 6.52 -10.99
N SER A 27 8.02 7.71 -11.07
CA SER A 27 8.63 8.38 -9.92
C SER A 27 7.61 8.76 -8.83
N LEU A 28 6.39 9.18 -9.22
CA LEU A 28 5.33 9.50 -8.27
C LEU A 28 4.67 8.23 -7.73
N VAL A 29 4.52 7.20 -8.55
CA VAL A 29 4.05 5.88 -8.10
C VAL A 29 5.02 5.29 -7.07
N PHE A 30 6.33 5.41 -7.33
CA PHE A 30 7.36 4.98 -6.38
C PHE A 30 7.33 5.80 -5.09
N ALA A 31 7.17 7.12 -5.15
CA ALA A 31 7.05 7.95 -3.96
C ALA A 31 5.84 7.51 -3.11
N HIS A 32 4.70 7.25 -3.74
CA HIS A 32 3.50 6.76 -3.07
C HIS A 32 3.70 5.37 -2.46
N LEU A 33 4.42 4.48 -3.15
CA LEU A 33 4.81 3.17 -2.59
C LEU A 33 5.57 3.32 -1.26
N ILE A 34 6.48 4.28 -1.16
CA ILE A 34 7.23 4.55 0.08
C ILE A 34 6.31 5.06 1.19
N GLU A 35 5.31 5.90 0.87
CA GLU A 35 4.31 6.37 1.84
C GLU A 35 3.51 5.20 2.44
N GLU A 36 2.99 4.31 1.59
CA GLU A 36 2.18 3.16 2.01
C GLU A 36 3.00 2.12 2.81
N LEU A 37 4.28 1.92 2.45
CA LEU A 37 5.20 1.14 3.27
C LEU A 37 5.42 1.77 4.65
N GLY A 38 5.41 3.10 4.73
CA GLY A 38 5.43 3.86 5.98
C GLY A 38 4.20 3.57 6.85
N GLU A 39 3.02 3.49 6.25
CA GLU A 39 1.78 3.13 6.97
C GLU A 39 1.87 1.72 7.56
N ILE A 40 2.32 0.72 6.81
CA ILE A 40 2.58 -0.63 7.34
C ILE A 40 3.60 -0.59 8.49
N SER A 41 4.70 0.17 8.32
CA SER A 41 5.73 0.32 9.35
C SER A 41 5.17 0.93 10.64
N ARG A 42 4.20 1.85 10.57
CA ARG A 42 3.53 2.39 11.76
C ARG A 42 2.81 1.31 12.57
N TYR A 43 2.15 0.35 11.92
CA TYR A 43 1.54 -0.79 12.62
C TYR A 43 2.59 -1.62 13.35
N ILE A 44 3.64 -2.03 12.63
CA ILE A 44 4.72 -2.89 13.17
C ILE A 44 5.38 -2.19 14.35
N THR A 45 5.73 -0.91 14.21
CA THR A 45 6.43 -0.18 15.26
C THR A 45 5.61 0.00 16.54
N VAL A 46 4.27 0.08 16.44
CA VAL A 46 3.39 0.08 17.63
C VAL A 46 3.25 -1.32 18.21
N GLU A 47 3.06 -2.35 17.37
CA GLU A 47 2.90 -3.74 17.80
C GLU A 47 4.13 -4.30 18.51
N GLU A 48 5.33 -3.97 18.00
CA GLU A 48 6.61 -4.37 18.59
C GLU A 48 7.02 -3.49 19.79
N GLY A 49 6.20 -2.51 20.18
CA GLY A 49 6.45 -1.66 21.34
C GLY A 49 7.51 -0.58 21.16
N TYR A 50 8.03 -0.37 19.94
CA TYR A 50 8.95 0.74 19.64
C TYR A 50 8.25 2.10 19.75
N LYS A 51 7.03 2.22 19.21
CA LYS A 51 6.16 3.39 19.37
C LYS A 51 5.10 3.10 20.43
N ILE A 52 5.20 3.78 21.56
CA ILE A 52 4.29 3.59 22.69
C ILE A 52 3.08 4.54 22.58
N VAL A 53 1.88 3.97 22.53
CA VAL A 53 0.62 4.73 22.50
C VAL A 53 0.49 5.61 23.73
N GLY A 54 0.15 6.88 23.54
CA GLY A 54 0.06 7.87 24.62
C GLY A 54 1.36 8.59 24.96
N LEU A 55 2.50 8.21 24.35
CA LEU A 55 3.77 8.96 24.42
C LEU A 55 4.04 9.73 23.12
N GLY A 56 3.02 10.45 22.61
CA GLY A 56 3.11 11.16 21.32
C GLY A 56 2.85 10.28 20.10
N HIS A 57 2.40 9.04 20.30
CA HIS A 57 1.99 8.13 19.24
C HIS A 57 0.54 7.70 19.41
N GLU A 58 -0.15 7.59 18.28
CA GLU A 58 -1.49 7.01 18.18
C GLU A 58 -1.40 5.61 17.58
N ALA A 59 -2.26 4.71 18.04
CA ALA A 59 -2.39 3.40 17.44
C ALA A 59 -3.09 3.52 16.07
N PRO A 60 -2.51 2.99 14.99
CA PRO A 60 -3.18 2.96 13.70
C PRO A 60 -4.34 1.92 13.72
N ASP A 61 -5.38 2.11 12.91
CA ASP A 61 -6.57 1.24 12.89
C ASP A 61 -6.24 -0.15 12.33
N ARG A 62 -6.15 -1.18 13.17
CA ARG A 62 -5.84 -2.57 12.75
C ARG A 62 -6.69 -3.07 11.56
N ARG A 63 -7.91 -2.55 11.37
CA ARG A 63 -8.77 -2.92 10.24
C ARG A 63 -8.26 -2.38 8.90
N SER A 64 -7.39 -1.37 8.88
CA SER A 64 -6.77 -0.80 7.67
C SER A 64 -5.52 -1.55 7.24
N LEU A 65 -4.85 -2.33 8.11
CA LEU A 65 -3.58 -2.99 7.77
C LEU A 65 -3.64 -3.84 6.49
N GLY A 66 -4.68 -4.64 6.32
CA GLY A 66 -4.88 -5.43 5.08
C GLY A 66 -5.05 -4.56 3.83
N ARG A 67 -5.61 -3.35 3.99
CA ARG A 67 -5.73 -2.34 2.94
C ARG A 67 -4.37 -1.75 2.57
N GLU A 68 -3.54 -1.40 3.55
CA GLU A 68 -2.19 -0.86 3.31
C GLU A 68 -1.33 -1.89 2.56
N PHE A 69 -1.37 -3.17 2.96
CA PHE A 69 -0.68 -4.24 2.22
C PHE A 69 -1.19 -4.38 0.78
N ALA A 70 -2.50 -4.25 0.56
CA ALA A 70 -3.07 -4.28 -0.79
C ALA A 70 -2.63 -3.06 -1.62
N GLN A 71 -2.53 -1.87 -1.01
CA GLN A 71 -2.03 -0.66 -1.66
C GLN A 71 -0.57 -0.82 -2.07
N VAL A 72 0.32 -1.21 -1.13
CA VAL A 72 1.74 -1.50 -1.42
C VAL A 72 1.87 -2.52 -2.55
N PHE A 73 1.11 -3.61 -2.50
CA PHE A 73 1.14 -4.63 -3.55
C PHE A 73 0.69 -4.05 -4.90
N SER A 74 -0.41 -3.28 -4.95
CA SER A 74 -0.90 -2.67 -6.18
C SER A 74 0.12 -1.70 -6.80
N LEU A 75 0.73 -0.84 -5.98
CA LEU A 75 1.76 0.11 -6.41
C LEU A 75 3.03 -0.60 -6.89
N PHE A 76 3.39 -1.72 -6.29
CA PHE A 76 4.51 -2.54 -6.76
C PHE A 76 4.24 -3.18 -8.12
N ILE A 77 2.99 -3.57 -8.39
CA ILE A 77 2.57 -4.11 -9.69
C ILE A 77 2.43 -3.01 -10.75
N GLN A 78 2.11 -1.79 -10.34
CA GLN A 78 2.00 -0.63 -11.23
C GLN A 78 3.35 -0.18 -11.82
N LEU A 79 4.46 -0.44 -11.11
CA LEU A 79 5.83 -0.14 -11.54
C LEU A 79 6.38 -1.21 -12.51
#